data_AF-A0A022XZF9-F1
#
_entry.id   AF-A0A022XZF9-F1
#
_cell.length_a   1.000
_cell.length_b   1.000
_cell.length_c   1.000
_cell.angle_alpha   90.00
_cell.angle_beta   90.00
_cell.angle_gamma   90.00
#
_symmetry.space_group_name_H-M   'P 1'
#
loop_
_entity.id
_entity.type
_entity.pdbx_description
1 polymer ?
#
loop_
_entity_poly.entity_id
_entity_poly.type
_entity_poly.pdbx_seq_one_letter_code
_entity_poly.pdbx_strand_id
1 'polypeptide(L)'
;MPDVSNCVRTAQVIGLTTSGLMAGSILTYSTALIPTITLPAGSGPASYDSNHKPGSPISHIATQWRHAYNIGKSLMPFCAIGAGTAYAYLSYVFRHETTLRPADTRTSNWYLLASGLVMSIIPYTLLVMSPTNKSLLSRAEVADAESMTGVSKAKEAASKTSGDSKATREDVEVLNWLKGWAELNVVRSMFPLAGTLAALYATLY
;
A
#
# COMPACT_ATOMS: atom_id res chain seq x y z
N MET A 1 29.17 -22.46 14.96
CA MET A 1 28.35 -22.61 16.19
C MET A 1 26.90 -22.81 15.76
N PRO A 2 26.19 -23.82 16.28
CA PRO A 2 24.81 -24.13 15.88
C PRO A 2 23.83 -22.97 16.08
N ASP A 3 24.08 -22.10 17.06
CA ASP A 3 23.21 -20.96 17.38
C ASP A 3 23.17 -19.90 16.26
N VAL A 4 24.31 -19.61 15.63
CA VAL A 4 24.38 -18.70 14.46
C VAL A 4 23.53 -19.22 13.31
N SER A 5 23.58 -20.52 13.04
CA SER A 5 22.79 -21.16 11.98
C SER A 5 21.28 -21.04 12.25
N ASN A 6 20.85 -21.16 13.52
CA ASN A 6 19.44 -21.01 13.89
C ASN A 6 18.96 -19.56 13.76
N CYS A 7 19.78 -18.58 14.17
CA CYS A 7 19.48 -17.16 14.02
C CYS A 7 19.35 -16.75 12.54
N VAL A 8 20.27 -17.22 11.68
CA VAL A 8 20.21 -16.98 10.22
C VAL A 8 18.92 -17.50 9.61
N ARG A 9 18.57 -18.77 9.89
CA ARG A 9 17.33 -19.38 9.38
C ARG A 9 16.08 -18.64 9.87
N THR A 10 16.07 -18.27 11.14
CA THR A 10 14.96 -17.51 11.75
C THR A 10 14.79 -16.15 11.07
N ALA A 11 15.89 -15.42 10.86
CA ALA A 11 15.86 -14.13 10.17
C ALA A 11 15.42 -14.25 8.70
N GLN A 12 15.84 -15.30 7.98
CA GLN A 12 15.39 -15.59 6.61
C GLN A 12 13.87 -15.81 6.57
N VAL A 13 13.34 -16.67 7.45
CA VAL A 13 11.90 -16.97 7.52
C VAL A 13 11.08 -15.72 7.86
N ILE A 14 11.51 -14.94 8.86
CA ILE A 14 10.83 -13.70 9.25
C ILE A 14 10.84 -12.70 8.10
N GLY A 15 12.00 -12.45 7.50
CA GLY A 15 12.16 -11.49 6.42
C GLY A 15 11.32 -11.85 5.20
N LEU A 16 11.44 -13.10 4.70
CA LEU A 16 10.73 -13.57 3.51
C LEU A 16 9.21 -13.56 3.72
N THR A 17 8.73 -14.09 4.84
CA THR A 17 7.29 -14.16 5.14
C THR A 17 6.70 -12.77 5.29
N THR A 18 7.37 -11.90 6.06
CA THR A 18 6.86 -10.54 6.33
C THR A 18 6.87 -9.67 5.06
N SER A 19 7.95 -9.70 4.28
CA SER A 19 8.04 -8.91 3.04
C SER A 19 7.09 -9.41 1.95
N GLY A 20 6.93 -10.74 1.81
CA GLY A 20 6.00 -11.34 0.84
C GLY A 20 4.54 -11.05 1.18
N LEU A 21 4.14 -11.23 2.45
CA LEU A 21 2.79 -10.88 2.91
C LEU A 21 2.51 -9.39 2.74
N MET A 22 3.50 -8.53 3.02
CA MET A 22 3.36 -7.09 2.83
C MET A 22 3.18 -6.72 1.36
N ALA A 23 3.95 -7.32 0.44
CA ALA A 23 3.77 -7.09 -1.00
C ALA A 23 2.35 -7.45 -1.47
N GLY A 24 1.86 -8.64 -1.08
CA GLY A 24 0.50 -9.08 -1.40
C GLY A 24 -0.58 -8.20 -0.78
N SER A 25 -0.42 -7.81 0.50
CA SER A 25 -1.37 -6.94 1.20
C SER A 25 -1.45 -5.56 0.55
N ILE A 26 -0.32 -4.96 0.17
CA ILE A 26 -0.29 -3.67 -0.52
C ILE A 26 -0.98 -3.76 -1.87
N LEU A 27 -0.66 -4.80 -2.65
CA LEU A 27 -1.23 -5.00 -3.99
C LEU A 27 -2.75 -5.18 -3.93
N THR A 28 -3.25 -5.92 -2.94
CA THR A 28 -4.69 -6.19 -2.74
C THR A 28 -5.52 -4.92 -2.61
N TYR A 29 -4.98 -3.86 -1.99
CA TYR A 29 -5.72 -2.60 -1.93
C TYR A 29 -5.98 -2.01 -3.32
N SER A 30 -5.03 -2.12 -4.25
CA SER A 30 -5.22 -1.63 -5.62
C SER A 30 -6.06 -2.57 -6.48
N THR A 31 -5.86 -3.88 -6.36
CA THR A 31 -6.45 -4.87 -7.28
C THR A 31 -7.80 -5.42 -6.84
N ALA A 32 -8.13 -5.33 -5.55
CA ALA A 32 -9.39 -5.83 -5.01
C ALA A 32 -10.21 -4.73 -4.33
N LEU A 33 -9.61 -3.96 -3.41
CA LEU A 33 -10.36 -2.96 -2.65
C LEU A 33 -10.90 -1.85 -3.55
N ILE A 34 -10.04 -1.15 -4.31
CA ILE A 34 -10.50 0.00 -5.11
C ILE A 34 -11.62 -0.40 -6.10
N PRO A 35 -11.49 -1.47 -6.92
CA PRO A 35 -12.59 -1.88 -7.80
C PRO A 35 -13.88 -2.23 -7.06
N THR A 36 -13.77 -2.78 -5.85
CA THR A 36 -14.94 -3.19 -5.04
C THR A 36 -15.68 -1.97 -4.51
N ILE A 37 -14.98 -0.98 -3.96
CA ILE A 37 -15.62 0.22 -3.40
C ILE A 37 -16.16 1.14 -4.49
N THR A 38 -15.64 1.06 -5.72
CA THR A 38 -16.15 1.82 -6.87
C THR A 38 -17.14 1.03 -7.72
N LEU A 39 -17.60 -0.15 -7.30
CA LEU A 39 -18.52 -0.99 -8.08
C LEU A 39 -19.80 -0.21 -8.47
N PRO A 40 -20.31 -0.33 -9.70
CA PRO A 40 -21.54 0.33 -10.12
C PRO A 40 -22.77 -0.35 -9.51
N ALA A 41 -23.92 0.35 -9.46
CA ALA A 41 -25.16 -0.17 -8.86
C ALA A 41 -25.79 -1.37 -9.62
N GLY A 42 -25.40 -1.59 -10.89
CA GLY A 42 -25.90 -2.67 -11.73
C GLY A 42 -24.85 -3.75 -12.01
N SER A 43 -25.24 -4.80 -12.72
CA SER A 43 -24.41 -5.97 -13.09
C SER A 43 -23.24 -5.67 -14.05
N GLY A 44 -22.90 -4.41 -14.25
CA GLY A 44 -21.83 -3.99 -15.16
C GLY A 44 -20.44 -4.27 -14.57
N PRO A 45 -19.42 -4.43 -15.41
CA PRO A 45 -18.04 -4.60 -14.93
C PRO A 45 -17.59 -3.38 -14.12
N ALA A 46 -16.80 -3.61 -13.07
CA ALA A 46 -16.11 -2.54 -12.36
C ALA A 46 -15.15 -1.84 -13.35
N SER A 47 -15.37 -0.56 -13.64
CA SER A 47 -14.52 0.23 -14.53
C SER A 47 -14.06 1.51 -13.83
N TYR A 48 -12.91 2.00 -14.26
CA TYR A 48 -12.28 3.24 -13.78
C TYR A 48 -12.50 4.42 -14.72
N ASP A 49 -13.43 4.30 -15.67
CA ASP A 49 -13.75 5.39 -16.60
C ASP A 49 -14.36 6.58 -15.83
N SER A 50 -13.99 7.80 -16.23
CA SER A 50 -14.68 9.04 -15.87
C SER A 50 -16.22 9.02 -16.05
N ASN A 51 -16.75 8.19 -16.95
CA ASN A 51 -18.20 8.00 -17.12
C ASN A 51 -18.79 6.99 -16.13
N HIS A 52 -17.96 6.36 -15.30
CA HIS A 52 -18.37 5.36 -14.33
C HIS A 52 -19.05 6.03 -13.14
N LYS A 53 -20.31 5.64 -12.88
CA LYS A 53 -21.05 6.08 -11.70
C LYS A 53 -21.09 4.93 -10.68
N PRO A 54 -20.36 5.04 -9.55
CA PRO A 54 -20.42 4.04 -8.50
C PRO A 54 -21.84 3.89 -7.95
N GLY A 55 -22.16 2.69 -7.47
CA GLY A 55 -23.44 2.44 -6.81
C GLY A 55 -23.53 3.02 -5.40
N SER A 56 -22.38 3.26 -4.76
CA SER A 56 -22.29 3.91 -3.46
C SER A 56 -22.02 5.41 -3.61
N PRO A 57 -22.56 6.26 -2.71
CA PRO A 57 -22.21 7.67 -2.67
C PRO A 57 -20.69 7.88 -2.55
N ILE A 58 -20.13 8.84 -3.28
CA ILE A 58 -18.68 9.12 -3.28
C ILE A 58 -18.14 9.47 -1.90
N SER A 59 -18.94 10.16 -1.07
CA SER A 59 -18.62 10.44 0.32
C SER A 59 -18.35 9.16 1.12
N HIS A 60 -19.19 8.14 0.94
CA HIS A 60 -19.03 6.85 1.60
C HIS A 60 -17.79 6.10 1.09
N ILE A 61 -17.52 6.15 -0.22
CA ILE A 61 -16.33 5.55 -0.84
C ILE A 61 -15.05 6.18 -0.27
N ALA A 62 -15.02 7.50 -0.12
CA ALA A 62 -13.89 8.21 0.48
C ALA A 62 -13.64 7.76 1.93
N THR A 63 -14.70 7.61 2.74
CA THR A 63 -14.60 7.08 4.10
C THR A 63 -14.13 5.62 4.13
N GLN A 64 -14.63 4.75 3.23
CA GLN A 64 -14.18 3.36 3.10
C GLN A 64 -12.68 3.28 2.75
N TRP A 65 -12.23 4.07 1.77
CA TRP A 65 -10.82 4.18 1.42
C TRP A 65 -9.98 4.67 2.62
N ARG A 66 -10.43 5.72 3.33
CA ARG A 66 -9.71 6.27 4.50
C ARG A 66 -9.54 5.21 5.58
N HIS A 67 -10.58 4.44 5.85
CA HIS A 67 -10.53 3.35 6.82
C HIS A 67 -9.48 2.31 6.43
N ALA A 68 -9.49 1.83 5.18
CA ALA A 68 -8.50 0.89 4.68
C ALA A 68 -7.07 1.46 4.68
N TYR A 69 -6.91 2.73 4.29
CA TYR A 69 -5.63 3.43 4.34
C TYR A 69 -5.08 3.49 5.77
N ASN A 70 -5.92 3.75 6.77
CA ASN A 70 -5.51 3.80 8.18
C ASN A 70 -5.06 2.44 8.71
N ILE A 71 -5.69 1.34 8.28
CA ILE A 71 -5.24 -0.02 8.60
C ILE A 71 -3.82 -0.24 8.04
N GLY A 72 -3.59 0.10 6.78
CA GLY A 72 -2.26 -0.03 6.17
C GLY A 72 -1.22 0.88 6.83
N LYS A 73 -1.57 2.14 7.11
CA LYS A 73 -0.69 3.13 7.73
C LYS A 73 -0.23 2.73 9.13
N SER A 74 -1.08 2.06 9.91
CA SER A 74 -0.75 1.65 11.27
C SER A 74 0.11 0.38 11.35
N LEU A 75 0.11 -0.46 10.31
CA LEU A 75 0.80 -1.76 10.34
C LEU A 75 2.02 -1.82 9.41
N MET A 76 1.89 -1.37 8.16
CA MET A 76 2.88 -1.62 7.10
C MET A 76 4.29 -1.05 7.41
N PRO A 77 4.44 0.16 7.99
CA PRO A 77 5.78 0.66 8.35
C PRO A 77 6.52 -0.24 9.34
N PHE A 78 5.81 -0.80 10.33
CA PHE A 78 6.42 -1.69 11.31
C PHE A 78 6.83 -3.03 10.69
N CYS A 79 6.00 -3.59 9.80
CA CYS A 79 6.37 -4.77 9.02
C CYS A 79 7.61 -4.53 8.15
N ALA A 80 7.69 -3.36 7.50
CA ALA A 80 8.86 -2.99 6.69
C ALA A 80 10.13 -2.83 7.52
N ILE A 81 10.05 -2.19 8.69
CA ILE A 81 11.18 -2.08 9.61
C ILE A 81 11.62 -3.45 10.11
N GLY A 82 10.68 -4.32 10.51
CA GLY A 82 10.98 -5.67 10.98
C GLY A 82 11.66 -6.53 9.92
N ALA A 83 11.07 -6.61 8.72
CA ALA A 83 11.65 -7.35 7.61
C ALA A 83 12.99 -6.76 7.13
N GLY A 84 13.06 -5.43 7.01
CA GLY A 84 14.29 -4.72 6.64
C GLY A 84 15.43 -4.94 7.63
N THR A 85 15.13 -4.97 8.93
CA THR A 85 16.12 -5.25 9.99
C THR A 85 16.59 -6.70 9.93
N ALA A 86 15.68 -7.66 9.69
CA ALA A 86 16.06 -9.07 9.51
C ALA A 86 17.03 -9.25 8.33
N TYR A 87 16.76 -8.59 7.20
CA TYR A 87 17.67 -8.59 6.05
C TYR A 87 18.99 -7.85 6.31
N ALA A 88 18.97 -6.73 7.04
CA ALA A 88 20.19 -6.04 7.44
C ALA A 88 21.07 -6.91 8.35
N TYR A 89 20.46 -7.66 9.29
CA TYR A 89 21.16 -8.64 10.12
C TYR A 89 21.80 -9.74 9.26
N LEU A 90 21.08 -10.32 8.30
CA LEU A 90 21.63 -11.33 7.39
C LEU A 90 22.81 -10.76 6.57
N SER A 91 22.64 -9.55 6.03
CA SER A 91 23.73 -8.84 5.34
C SER A 91 24.97 -8.73 6.22
N TYR A 92 24.81 -8.37 7.50
CA TYR A 92 25.90 -8.25 8.46
C TYR A 92 26.59 -9.59 8.74
N VAL A 93 25.83 -10.66 9.03
CA VAL A 93 26.37 -11.99 9.34
C VAL A 93 27.18 -12.55 8.17
N PHE A 94 26.62 -12.50 6.95
CA PHE A 94 27.33 -12.97 5.75
C PHE A 94 28.54 -12.09 5.39
N ARG A 95 28.63 -10.86 5.92
CA ARG A 95 29.80 -9.99 5.72
C ARG A 95 30.91 -10.21 6.74
N HIS A 96 30.55 -10.50 7.99
CA HIS A 96 31.48 -10.46 9.14
C HIS A 96 31.90 -11.85 9.63
N GLU A 97 31.03 -12.87 9.54
CA GLU A 97 31.28 -14.18 10.17
C GLU A 97 31.89 -15.23 9.23
N THR A 98 31.99 -14.95 7.93
CA THR A 98 32.60 -15.86 6.97
C THR A 98 33.93 -15.31 6.49
N THR A 99 34.99 -16.12 6.59
CA THR A 99 36.27 -15.86 5.94
C THR A 99 36.01 -15.51 4.47
N LEU A 100 36.32 -14.26 4.08
CA LEU A 100 35.94 -13.56 2.84
C LEU A 100 35.97 -14.43 1.56
N ARG A 101 34.97 -15.29 1.37
CA ARG A 101 34.73 -15.96 0.09
C ARG A 101 33.89 -15.00 -0.77
N PRO A 102 34.19 -14.87 -2.07
CA PRO A 102 33.40 -14.01 -2.97
C PRO A 102 31.89 -14.30 -2.96
N ALA A 103 31.50 -15.55 -2.74
CA ALA A 103 30.10 -15.97 -2.61
C ALA A 103 29.40 -15.30 -1.41
N ASP A 104 30.05 -15.25 -0.24
CA ASP A 104 29.47 -14.70 0.98
C ASP A 104 29.28 -13.17 0.87
N THR A 105 30.18 -12.48 0.17
CA THR A 105 30.05 -11.03 -0.12
C THR A 105 28.87 -10.74 -1.05
N ARG A 106 28.65 -11.59 -2.07
CA ARG A 106 27.52 -11.46 -3.00
C ARG A 106 26.20 -11.66 -2.26
N THR A 107 26.09 -12.71 -1.44
CA THR A 107 24.92 -12.99 -0.62
C THR A 107 24.61 -11.84 0.34
N SER A 108 25.64 -11.28 1.00
CA SER A 108 25.50 -10.09 1.84
C SER A 108 24.91 -8.89 1.07
N ASN A 109 25.43 -8.57 -0.11
CA ASN A 109 24.94 -7.46 -0.93
C ASN A 109 23.47 -7.63 -1.34
N TRP A 110 23.03 -8.86 -1.64
CA TRP A 110 21.63 -9.13 -1.96
C TRP A 110 20.68 -8.94 -0.77
N TYR A 111 21.08 -9.35 0.43
CA TYR A 111 20.31 -9.04 1.64
C TYR A 111 20.29 -7.54 1.95
N LEU A 112 21.39 -6.83 1.72
CA LEU A 112 21.44 -5.37 1.88
C LEU A 112 20.48 -4.67 0.90
N LEU A 113 20.49 -5.10 -0.36
CA LEU A 113 19.54 -4.61 -1.37
C LEU A 113 18.09 -4.90 -0.95
N ALA A 114 17.81 -6.12 -0.48
CA ALA A 114 16.48 -6.50 0.00
C ALA A 114 16.01 -5.63 1.15
N SER A 115 16.89 -5.33 2.12
CA SER A 115 16.61 -4.42 3.23
C SER A 115 16.24 -3.03 2.74
N GLY A 116 17.05 -2.45 1.86
CA GLY A 116 16.81 -1.14 1.27
C GLY A 116 15.50 -1.06 0.49
N LEU A 117 15.22 -2.06 -0.35
CA LEU A 117 13.99 -2.14 -1.13
C LEU A 117 12.75 -2.22 -0.22
N VAL A 118 12.75 -3.10 0.78
CA VAL A 118 11.63 -3.23 1.72
C VAL A 118 11.39 -1.93 2.50
N MET A 119 12.43 -1.28 3.00
CA MET A 119 12.28 -0.04 3.78
C MET A 119 11.92 1.17 2.91
N SER A 120 12.24 1.14 1.61
CA SER A 120 11.98 2.24 0.68
C SER A 120 10.48 2.54 0.48
N ILE A 121 9.57 1.64 0.88
CA ILE A 121 8.14 1.92 0.86
C ILE A 121 7.79 3.16 1.70
N ILE A 122 8.54 3.41 2.78
CA ILE A 122 8.29 4.53 3.70
C ILE A 122 8.58 5.86 3.00
N PRO A 123 9.81 6.13 2.51
CA PRO A 123 10.08 7.37 1.77
C PRO A 123 9.26 7.48 0.49
N TYR A 124 8.98 6.37 -0.22
CA TYR A 124 8.09 6.41 -1.39
C TYR A 124 6.69 6.93 -1.02
N THR A 125 6.11 6.42 0.07
CA THR A 125 4.78 6.85 0.51
C THR A 125 4.78 8.33 0.92
N LEU A 126 5.81 8.78 1.63
CA LEU A 126 5.91 10.15 2.12
C LEU A 126 6.22 11.17 1.02
N LEU A 127 7.02 10.80 0.01
CA LEU A 127 7.46 11.73 -1.03
C LEU A 127 6.54 11.70 -2.26
N VAL A 128 6.13 10.52 -2.70
CA VAL A 128 5.40 10.34 -3.96
C VAL A 128 3.89 10.28 -3.75
N MET A 129 3.41 9.53 -2.74
CA MET A 129 1.97 9.33 -2.54
C MET A 129 1.31 10.42 -1.68
N SER A 130 2.08 11.24 -0.96
CA SER A 130 1.56 12.26 -0.04
C SER A 130 0.52 13.21 -0.64
N PRO A 131 0.70 13.78 -1.86
CA PRO A 131 -0.30 14.68 -2.45
C PRO A 131 -1.65 13.99 -2.61
N THR A 132 -1.68 12.81 -3.24
CA THR A 132 -2.91 12.03 -3.45
C THR A 132 -3.53 11.58 -2.13
N ASN A 133 -2.71 11.13 -1.17
CA ASN A 133 -3.17 10.76 0.17
C ASN A 133 -3.84 11.93 0.89
N LYS A 134 -3.28 13.15 0.80
CA LYS A 134 -3.84 14.35 1.42
C LYS A 134 -5.18 14.74 0.81
N SER A 135 -5.30 14.71 -0.52
CA SER A 135 -6.57 15.04 -1.21
C SER A 135 -7.68 14.07 -0.82
N LEU A 136 -7.40 12.76 -0.82
CA LEU A 136 -8.37 11.74 -0.45
C LEU A 136 -8.74 11.79 1.05
N LEU A 137 -7.76 12.01 1.93
CA LEU A 137 -8.00 12.18 3.37
C LEU A 137 -8.88 13.40 3.67
N SER A 138 -8.59 14.54 3.02
CA SER A 138 -9.38 15.76 3.18
C SER A 138 -10.82 15.55 2.73
N ARG A 139 -11.06 14.87 1.60
CA ARG A 139 -12.43 14.55 1.16
C ARG A 139 -13.15 13.65 2.16
N ALA A 140 -12.49 12.63 2.67
CA ALA A 140 -13.08 11.72 3.64
C ALA A 140 -13.41 12.44 4.96
N GLU A 141 -12.58 13.38 5.40
CA GLU A 141 -12.86 14.22 6.58
C GLU A 141 -14.09 15.10 6.40
N VAL A 142 -14.24 15.72 5.22
CA VAL A 142 -15.44 16.50 4.87
C VAL A 142 -16.68 15.59 4.85
N ALA A 143 -16.59 14.41 4.24
CA ALA A 143 -17.68 13.44 4.20
C ALA A 143 -18.12 12.99 5.60
N ASP A 144 -17.17 12.70 6.49
CA ASP A 144 -17.44 12.33 7.88
C ASP A 144 -18.15 13.47 8.62
N ALA A 145 -17.70 14.72 8.45
CA ALA A 145 -18.33 15.89 9.05
C ALA A 145 -19.75 16.16 8.52
N GLU A 146 -19.98 15.99 7.21
CA GLU A 146 -21.31 16.12 6.58
C GLU A 146 -22.28 15.01 7.03
N SER A 147 -21.77 13.83 7.40
CA SER A 147 -22.57 12.73 7.95
C SER A 147 -23.02 13.02 9.39
N MET A 148 -22.14 13.58 10.22
CA MET A 148 -22.39 13.91 11.63
C MET A 148 -23.36 15.09 11.80
N THR A 149 -23.34 16.04 10.88
CA THR A 149 -24.19 17.25 10.91
C THR A 149 -25.53 17.07 10.22
N GLY A 150 -25.79 15.90 9.61
CA GLY A 150 -27.00 15.63 8.82
C GLY A 150 -27.09 16.42 7.50
N VAL A 151 -26.08 17.22 7.17
CA VAL A 151 -26.00 18.04 5.95
C VAL A 151 -25.98 17.17 4.70
N SER A 152 -25.38 15.99 4.78
CA SER A 152 -25.34 14.98 3.71
C SER A 152 -26.73 14.65 3.12
N LYS A 153 -27.72 14.35 3.97
CA LYS A 153 -29.10 14.07 3.53
C LYS A 153 -29.78 15.30 2.90
N ALA A 154 -29.51 16.49 3.42
CA ALA A 154 -30.05 17.74 2.89
C ALA A 154 -29.45 18.10 1.51
N LYS A 155 -28.14 17.88 1.34
CA LYS A 155 -27.40 18.12 0.09
C LYS A 155 -27.82 17.11 -0.99
N GLU A 156 -28.09 15.87 -0.62
CA GLU A 156 -28.56 14.82 -1.54
C GLU A 156 -30.00 15.08 -2.03
N ALA A 157 -30.89 15.58 -1.15
CA ALA A 157 -32.23 16.02 -1.53
C ALA A 157 -32.21 17.29 -2.42
N ALA A 158 -31.32 18.24 -2.13
CA ALA A 158 -31.12 19.43 -2.94
C ALA A 158 -30.51 19.12 -4.31
N SER A 159 -29.53 18.21 -4.38
CA SER A 159 -28.88 17.75 -5.61
C SER A 159 -29.82 17.02 -6.57
N LYS A 160 -30.87 16.34 -6.08
CA LYS A 160 -31.93 15.78 -6.94
C LYS A 160 -32.79 16.86 -7.59
N THR A 161 -32.81 18.07 -7.05
CA THR A 161 -33.68 19.17 -7.48
C THR A 161 -32.94 20.19 -8.34
N SER A 162 -31.67 20.46 -8.05
CA SER A 162 -30.78 21.27 -8.87
C SER A 162 -29.77 20.36 -9.57
N GLY A 163 -29.76 20.31 -10.90
CA GLY A 163 -28.75 19.59 -11.70
C GLY A 163 -27.34 20.18 -11.50
N ASP A 164 -26.77 19.97 -10.32
CA ASP A 164 -25.62 20.70 -9.82
C ASP A 164 -24.32 20.12 -10.38
N SER A 165 -23.78 20.82 -11.37
CA SER A 165 -22.54 20.46 -12.05
C SER A 165 -21.32 20.46 -11.12
N LYS A 166 -21.39 21.14 -9.97
CA LYS A 166 -20.27 21.22 -9.01
C LYS A 166 -20.09 19.92 -8.22
N ALA A 167 -21.18 19.33 -7.73
CA ALA A 167 -21.15 18.05 -7.03
C ALA A 167 -20.58 16.94 -7.93
N THR A 168 -21.01 16.93 -9.21
CA THR A 168 -20.49 15.96 -10.21
C THR A 168 -18.99 16.15 -10.46
N ARG A 169 -18.49 17.38 -10.48
CA ARG A 169 -17.06 17.65 -10.67
C ARG A 169 -16.21 17.13 -9.50
N GLU A 170 -16.62 17.42 -8.26
CA GLU A 170 -15.92 16.94 -7.07
C GLU A 170 -15.89 15.41 -7.02
N ASP A 171 -16.99 14.77 -7.43
CA ASP A 171 -17.10 13.31 -7.49
C ASP A 171 -16.14 12.70 -8.51
N VAL A 172 -16.02 13.30 -9.70
CA VAL A 172 -15.05 12.89 -10.73
C VAL A 172 -13.62 13.07 -10.24
N GLU A 173 -13.31 14.15 -9.51
CA GLU A 173 -11.98 14.38 -8.94
C GLU A 173 -11.58 13.29 -7.94
N VAL A 174 -12.51 12.87 -7.07
CA VAL A 174 -12.26 11.78 -6.10
C VAL A 174 -11.98 10.45 -6.81
N LEU A 175 -12.75 10.11 -7.84
CA LEU A 175 -12.53 8.89 -8.62
C LEU A 175 -11.16 8.91 -9.32
N ASN A 176 -10.77 10.06 -9.87
CA ASN A 176 -9.44 10.24 -10.47
C ASN A 176 -8.32 10.07 -9.44
N TRP A 177 -8.49 10.62 -8.23
CA TRP A 177 -7.52 10.41 -7.16
C TRP A 177 -7.45 8.96 -6.70
N LEU A 178 -8.58 8.24 -6.60
CA LEU A 178 -8.59 6.82 -6.25
C LEU A 178 -7.87 5.98 -7.31
N LYS A 179 -8.08 6.27 -8.60
CA LYS A 179 -7.36 5.63 -9.70
C LYS A 179 -5.85 5.90 -9.61
N GLY A 180 -5.45 7.16 -9.51
CA GLY A 180 -4.04 7.52 -9.38
C GLY A 180 -3.39 6.94 -8.13
N TRP A 181 -4.13 6.89 -7.02
CA TRP A 181 -3.67 6.22 -5.80
C TRP A 181 -3.47 4.73 -6.01
N ALA A 182 -4.40 4.04 -6.68
CA ALA A 182 -4.29 2.62 -6.97
C ALA A 182 -3.04 2.32 -7.80
N GLU A 183 -2.78 3.10 -8.85
CA GLU A 183 -1.59 2.97 -9.71
C GLU A 183 -0.29 3.19 -8.91
N LEU A 184 -0.21 4.26 -8.14
CA LEU A 184 0.94 4.53 -7.26
C LEU A 184 1.16 3.44 -6.22
N ASN A 185 0.07 2.86 -5.71
CA ASN A 185 0.12 1.80 -4.71
C ASN A 185 0.53 0.43 -5.30
N VAL A 186 0.24 0.17 -6.57
CA VAL A 186 0.83 -0.97 -7.30
C VAL A 186 2.34 -0.83 -7.36
N VAL A 187 2.85 0.34 -7.77
CA VAL A 187 4.29 0.62 -7.77
C VAL A 187 4.88 0.43 -6.36
N ARG A 188 4.17 0.87 -5.32
CA ARG A 188 4.58 0.65 -3.92
C ARG A 188 4.76 -0.83 -3.57
N SER A 189 3.88 -1.71 -4.06
CA SER A 189 3.98 -3.17 -3.81
C SER A 189 5.18 -3.83 -4.48
N MET A 190 5.72 -3.22 -5.54
CA MET A 190 6.87 -3.76 -6.25
C MET A 190 8.15 -3.71 -5.42
N PHE A 191 8.29 -2.72 -4.54
CA PHE A 191 9.46 -2.60 -3.66
C PHE A 191 9.62 -3.80 -2.71
N PRO A 192 8.64 -4.16 -1.87
CA PRO A 192 8.78 -5.33 -1.01
C PRO A 192 8.79 -6.63 -1.82
N LEU A 193 8.09 -6.71 -2.95
CA LEU A 193 8.18 -7.88 -3.84
C LEU A 193 9.61 -8.09 -4.36
N ALA A 194 10.24 -7.05 -4.90
CA ALA A 194 11.61 -7.09 -5.37
C ALA A 194 12.58 -7.42 -4.22
N GLY A 195 12.33 -6.86 -3.02
CA GLY A 195 13.08 -7.20 -1.82
C GLY A 195 12.96 -8.68 -1.42
N THR A 196 11.74 -9.24 -1.47
CA THR A 196 11.51 -10.68 -1.23
C THR A 196 12.25 -11.53 -2.24
N LEU A 197 12.21 -11.19 -3.53
CA LEU A 197 12.91 -11.93 -4.59
C LEU A 197 14.43 -11.86 -4.43
N ALA A 198 14.98 -10.69 -4.09
CA ALA A 198 16.40 -10.52 -3.82
C ALA A 198 16.87 -11.36 -2.62
N ALA A 199 16.11 -11.34 -1.51
CA ALA A 199 16.41 -12.15 -0.35
C ALA A 199 16.24 -13.66 -0.60
N LEU A 200 15.25 -14.05 -1.40
CA LEU A 200 15.03 -15.44 -1.79
C LEU A 200 16.21 -15.94 -2.64
N TYR A 201 16.67 -15.13 -3.60
CA TYR A 201 17.86 -15.44 -4.38
C TYR A 201 19.08 -15.64 -3.48
N ALA A 202 19.32 -14.72 -2.53
CA ALA A 202 20.42 -14.81 -1.56
C ALA A 202 20.30 -16.01 -0.59
N THR A 203 19.09 -16.52 -0.37
CA THR A 203 18.84 -17.68 0.48
C THR A 203 19.16 -18.99 -0.26
N LEU A 204 18.96 -19.01 -1.57
CA LEU A 204 19.08 -20.20 -2.41
C LEU A 204 20.45 -20.33 -3.11
N TYR A 205 21.18 -19.22 -3.35
CA TYR A 205 22.39 -19.13 -4.19
C TYR A 205 23.46 -18.15 -3.65
#